data_AF-A0A937X7K1-F1
#
_entry.id   AF-A0A937X7K1-F1
#
_cell.length_a   1.000
_cell.length_b   1.000
_cell.length_c   1.000
_cell.angle_alpha   90.00
_cell.angle_beta   90.00
_cell.angle_gamma   90.00
#
_symmetry.space_group_name_H-M   'P 1'
#
loop_
_entity.id
_entity.type
_entity.pdbx_description
1 polymer ?
#
loop_
_entity_poly.entity_id
_entity_poly.type
_entity_poly.pdbx_seq_one_letter_code
_entity_poly.pdbx_strand_id
1 'polypeptide(L)'
;KGVSEAYPCGAGLGLLGVSTSGDVAVCHRFAGSDAHKLGTVSDGLDRDAQRRFLDAHHVADKTDCHTCWARPLCAGGCYHEAHVRYGTTTQPNLHYCEWIRGWTDTCLTIYGALSVRNPGFLERFDRDEVKAEAVL
;
A
#
# COMPACT_ATOMS: atom_id res chain seq x y z
N LYS A 1 -13.52 -7.53 -8.24
CA LYS A 1 -12.49 -8.59 -8.36
C LYS A 1 -11.34 -8.21 -7.44
N GLY A 2 -10.87 -9.11 -6.57
CA GLY A 2 -9.65 -8.88 -5.81
C GLY A 2 -8.43 -8.89 -6.74
N VAL A 3 -7.49 -7.98 -6.53
CA VAL A 3 -6.22 -7.89 -7.25
C VAL A 3 -5.09 -8.14 -6.27
N SER A 4 -4.03 -8.81 -6.71
CA SER A 4 -2.82 -8.94 -5.91
C SER A 4 -2.01 -7.67 -6.07
N GLU A 5 -1.79 -6.93 -4.98
CA GLU A 5 -1.01 -5.70 -5.04
C GLU A 5 0.46 -6.01 -5.35
N ALA A 6 0.98 -5.41 -6.42
CA ALA A 6 2.39 -5.50 -6.81
C ALA A 6 3.25 -4.43 -6.13
N TYR A 7 2.60 -3.39 -5.60
CA TYR A 7 3.23 -2.23 -4.99
C TYR A 7 2.52 -1.85 -3.69
N PRO A 8 3.24 -1.48 -2.63
CA PRO A 8 2.64 -1.04 -1.38
C PRO A 8 1.99 0.34 -1.51
N CYS A 9 0.88 0.53 -0.80
CA CYS A 9 0.18 1.79 -0.49
C CYS A 9 -0.12 2.79 -1.63
N GLY A 10 0.18 2.46 -2.88
CA GLY A 10 -0.03 3.31 -4.05
C GLY A 10 1.00 4.44 -4.22
N ALA A 11 2.02 4.52 -3.37
CA ALA A 11 3.06 5.55 -3.45
C ALA A 11 3.81 5.49 -4.79
N GLY A 12 3.91 6.62 -5.49
CA GLY A 12 4.49 6.69 -6.82
C GLY A 12 3.62 6.10 -7.95
N LEU A 13 2.49 5.44 -7.64
CA LEU A 13 1.49 4.99 -8.63
C LEU A 13 0.39 6.03 -8.83
N GLY A 14 -0.34 6.30 -7.75
CA GLY A 14 -1.46 7.24 -7.71
C GLY A 14 -1.52 8.06 -6.41
N LEU A 15 -0.73 7.69 -5.41
CA LEU A 15 -0.47 8.48 -4.22
C LEU A 15 0.86 9.21 -4.38
N LEU A 16 0.84 10.53 -4.21
CA LEU A 16 1.99 11.41 -4.33
C LEU A 16 1.99 12.41 -3.17
N GLY A 17 3.18 12.88 -2.79
CA GLY A 17 3.34 13.98 -1.84
C GLY A 17 3.65 15.27 -2.58
N VAL A 18 3.20 16.42 -2.06
CA VAL A 18 3.54 17.74 -2.60
C VAL A 18 4.09 18.59 -1.45
N SER A 19 5.29 19.15 -1.63
CA SER A 19 5.89 20.08 -0.67
C SER A 19 5.32 21.51 -0.85
N THR A 20 5.63 22.38 0.11
CA THR A 20 5.26 23.81 0.02
C THR A 20 6.00 24.56 -1.09
N SER A 21 7.15 24.05 -1.56
CA SER A 21 7.86 24.55 -2.74
C SER A 21 7.20 24.12 -4.07
N GLY A 22 6.21 23.24 -4.02
CA GLY A 22 5.57 22.67 -5.21
C GLY A 22 6.30 21.46 -5.80
N ASP A 23 7.28 20.89 -5.09
CA ASP A 23 7.93 19.65 -5.52
C ASP A 23 7.01 18.46 -5.25
N VAL A 24 6.90 17.58 -6.25
CA VAL A 24 6.10 16.35 -6.15
C VAL A 24 7.03 15.20 -5.81
N ALA A 25 6.74 14.48 -4.73
CA ALA A 25 7.51 13.34 -4.24
C ALA A 25 6.70 12.05 -4.27
N VAL A 26 7.38 10.90 -4.12
CA VAL A 26 6.77 9.56 -4.19
C VAL A 26 5.61 9.34 -3.20
N CYS A 27 5.62 10.00 -2.04
CA CYS A 27 4.49 10.06 -1.11
C CYS A 27 4.66 11.24 -0.13
N HIS A 28 3.65 11.48 0.71
CA HIS A 28 3.69 12.59 1.68
C HIS A 28 4.90 12.53 2.63
N ARG A 29 5.39 11.34 2.98
CA ARG A 29 6.53 11.19 3.91
C ARG A 29 7.87 11.59 3.28
N PHE A 30 7.91 11.76 1.97
CA PHE A 30 9.09 12.21 1.22
C PHE A 30 8.94 13.64 0.68
N ALA A 31 7.92 14.39 1.12
CA ALA A 31 7.74 15.77 0.70
C ALA A 31 8.99 16.60 1.05
N GLY A 32 9.57 17.28 0.06
CA GLY A 32 10.81 18.05 0.20
C GLY A 32 12.10 17.23 0.12
N SER A 33 12.03 15.94 -0.21
CA SER A 33 13.21 15.12 -0.46
C SER A 33 13.61 15.14 -1.94
N ASP A 34 14.74 15.77 -2.25
CA ASP A 34 15.28 15.82 -3.62
C ASP A 34 15.53 14.42 -4.21
N ALA A 35 16.01 13.49 -3.38
CA ALA A 35 16.30 12.11 -3.80
C ALA A 35 15.04 11.30 -4.18
N HIS A 36 13.86 11.74 -3.77
CA HIS A 36 12.58 11.05 -4.00
C HIS A 36 11.58 11.94 -4.75
N LYS A 37 12.08 12.98 -5.42
CA LYS A 37 11.29 13.89 -6.26
C LYS A 37 10.93 13.20 -7.58
N LEU A 38 9.67 13.33 -7.97
CA LEU A 38 9.09 12.84 -9.23
C LEU A 38 8.66 13.98 -10.16
N GLY A 39 8.85 15.25 -9.79
CA GLY A 39 8.49 16.39 -10.63
C GLY A 39 8.10 17.61 -9.81
N THR A 40 7.35 18.53 -10.42
CA THR A 40 6.81 19.74 -9.77
C THR A 40 5.34 19.90 -10.14
N VAL A 41 4.59 20.68 -9.35
CA VAL A 41 3.19 21.01 -9.67
C VAL A 41 3.07 21.88 -10.93
N SER A 42 4.13 22.62 -11.27
CA SER A 42 4.17 23.52 -12.43
C SER A 42 4.49 22.79 -13.73
N ASP A 43 5.49 21.89 -13.70
CA ASP A 43 5.96 21.17 -14.89
C ASP A 43 5.31 19.79 -15.05
N GLY A 44 4.64 19.32 -13.99
CA GLY A 44 4.05 18.00 -13.91
C GLY A 44 5.03 16.92 -13.46
N LEU A 45 4.60 15.67 -13.64
CA LEU A 45 5.38 14.49 -13.27
C LEU A 45 6.39 14.13 -14.34
N ASP A 46 7.64 13.95 -13.92
CA ASP A 46 8.64 13.18 -14.66
C ASP A 46 8.22 11.71 -14.69
N ARG A 47 7.65 11.30 -15.83
CA ARG A 47 7.14 9.94 -16.04
C ARG A 47 8.25 8.91 -16.10
N ASP A 48 9.46 9.30 -16.49
CA ASP A 48 10.59 8.38 -16.54
C ASP A 48 11.15 8.14 -15.14
N ALA A 49 11.24 9.18 -14.31
CA ALA A 49 11.57 9.03 -12.89
C ALA A 49 10.53 8.18 -12.16
N GLN A 50 9.24 8.42 -12.41
CA GLN A 50 8.16 7.62 -11.85
C GLN A 50 8.28 6.14 -12.27
N ARG A 51 8.50 5.87 -13.56
CA ARG A 51 8.66 4.51 -14.08
C ARG A 51 9.88 3.81 -13.48
N ARG A 52 11.05 4.46 -13.45
CA ARG A 52 12.26 3.91 -12.81
C ARG A 52 12.04 3.58 -11.35
N PHE A 53 11.31 4.45 -10.63
CA PHE A 53 10.97 4.19 -9.24
C PHE A 53 10.08 2.95 -9.14
N LEU A 54 8.99 2.85 -9.91
CA LEU A 54 8.10 1.69 -9.85
C LEU A 54 8.82 0.40 -10.25
N ASP A 55 9.54 0.38 -11.36
CA ASP A 55 10.24 -0.82 -11.83
C ASP A 55 11.24 -1.35 -10.78
N ALA A 56 11.90 -0.48 -10.02
CA ALA A 56 12.83 -0.87 -8.95
C ALA A 56 12.15 -1.36 -7.65
N HIS A 57 10.84 -1.21 -7.52
CA HIS A 57 10.09 -1.48 -6.29
C HIS A 57 9.00 -2.54 -6.44
N HIS A 58 8.96 -3.22 -7.58
CA HIS A 58 8.02 -4.31 -7.80
C HIS A 58 8.25 -5.42 -6.76
N VAL A 59 7.16 -5.95 -6.18
CA VAL A 59 7.23 -6.92 -5.07
C VAL A 59 7.99 -8.20 -5.42
N ALA A 60 8.08 -8.56 -6.70
CA ALA A 60 8.86 -9.71 -7.18
C ALA A 60 10.36 -9.58 -6.84
N ASP A 61 10.86 -8.36 -6.76
CA ASP A 61 12.28 -8.06 -6.51
C ASP A 61 12.60 -7.93 -5.00
N LYS A 62 11.59 -8.06 -4.14
CA LYS A 62 11.76 -8.00 -2.68
C LYS A 62 12.01 -9.40 -2.11
N THR A 63 13.16 -9.56 -1.44
CA THR A 63 13.57 -10.77 -0.72
C THR A 63 12.45 -11.24 0.22
N ASP A 64 12.27 -12.57 0.31
CA ASP A 64 11.26 -13.28 1.11
C ASP A 64 9.78 -12.99 0.77
N CYS A 65 9.49 -11.89 0.07
CA CYS A 65 8.13 -11.50 -0.27
C CYS A 65 7.53 -12.41 -1.34
N HIS A 66 8.35 -12.90 -2.30
CA HIS A 66 7.87 -13.72 -3.41
C HIS A 66 7.22 -15.05 -2.97
N THR A 67 7.61 -15.63 -1.84
CA THR A 67 7.02 -16.86 -1.26
C THR A 67 5.96 -16.59 -0.16
N CYS A 68 5.76 -15.34 0.24
CA CYS A 68 4.86 -14.99 1.34
C CYS A 68 3.38 -15.02 0.92
N TRP A 69 2.54 -15.70 1.70
CA TRP A 69 1.09 -15.79 1.44
C TRP A 69 0.36 -14.45 1.64
N ALA A 70 0.86 -13.60 2.54
CA ALA A 70 0.30 -12.27 2.80
C ALA A 70 0.82 -11.19 1.82
N ARG A 71 1.69 -11.57 0.87
CA ARG A 71 2.26 -10.67 -0.15
C ARG A 71 1.21 -9.81 -0.86
N PRO A 72 0.05 -10.33 -1.30
CA PRO A 72 -0.96 -9.53 -2.00
C PRO A 72 -1.53 -8.37 -1.18
N LEU A 73 -1.38 -8.39 0.15
CA LEU A 73 -1.93 -7.39 1.07
C LEU A 73 -0.91 -6.32 1.46
N CYS A 74 0.34 -6.70 1.67
CA CYS A 74 1.37 -5.76 2.15
C CYS A 74 2.37 -5.31 1.08
N ALA A 75 2.54 -6.09 0.01
CA ALA A 75 3.49 -5.85 -1.09
C ALA A 75 4.93 -5.48 -0.64
N GLY A 76 5.36 -5.95 0.54
CA GLY A 76 6.71 -5.70 1.08
C GLY A 76 6.87 -4.46 1.97
N GLY A 77 5.80 -3.71 2.26
CA GLY A 77 5.78 -2.66 3.28
C GLY A 77 6.03 -1.24 2.76
N CYS A 78 6.33 -0.30 3.65
CA CYS A 78 6.44 1.12 3.34
C CYS A 78 7.84 1.53 2.86
N TYR A 79 7.92 2.20 1.70
CA TYR A 79 9.17 2.75 1.16
C TYR A 79 9.89 3.69 2.14
N HIS A 80 9.14 4.53 2.86
CA HIS A 80 9.74 5.46 3.82
C HIS A 80 10.30 4.75 5.05
N GLU A 81 9.60 3.75 5.60
CA GLU A 81 10.13 2.96 6.70
C GLU A 81 11.39 2.19 6.29
N ALA A 82 11.41 1.66 5.06
CA ALA A 82 12.61 1.04 4.52
C ALA A 82 13.76 2.05 4.44
N HIS A 83 13.50 3.27 3.94
CA HIS A 83 14.51 4.32 3.83
C HIS A 83 15.08 4.72 5.19
N VAL A 84 14.23 5.01 6.17
CA VAL A 84 14.67 5.40 7.53
C VAL A 84 15.49 4.32 8.19
N ARG A 85 15.12 3.04 8.01
CA ARG A 85 15.77 1.93 8.69
C ARG A 85 17.03 1.42 7.99
N TYR A 86 17.01 1.38 6.66
CA TYR A 86 18.03 0.69 5.85
C TYR A 86 18.79 1.64 4.90
N GLY A 87 18.44 2.93 4.86
CA GLY A 87 19.01 3.89 3.92
C GLY A 87 18.55 3.71 2.47
N THR A 88 17.61 2.80 2.21
CA THR A 88 17.08 2.49 0.86
C THR A 88 15.57 2.24 0.90
N THR A 89 14.87 2.60 -0.17
CA THR A 89 13.43 2.36 -0.35
C THR A 89 13.11 0.95 -0.87
N THR A 90 14.11 0.22 -1.38
CA THR A 90 13.89 -1.07 -2.07
C THR A 90 13.79 -2.26 -1.11
N GLN A 91 14.37 -2.16 0.08
CA GLN A 91 14.32 -3.24 1.09
C GLN A 91 12.89 -3.50 1.58
N PRO A 92 12.48 -4.77 1.81
CA PRO A 92 11.23 -5.07 2.47
C PRO A 92 11.28 -4.79 3.98
N ASN A 93 10.14 -4.45 4.59
CA ASN A 93 10.05 -4.25 6.04
C ASN A 93 9.80 -5.57 6.78
N LEU A 94 10.80 -6.46 6.78
CA LEU A 94 10.70 -7.81 7.37
C LEU A 94 10.34 -7.82 8.85
N HIS A 95 10.70 -6.76 9.58
CA HIS A 95 10.41 -6.65 11.02
C HIS A 95 8.92 -6.54 11.37
N TYR A 96 8.06 -6.24 10.40
CA TYR A 96 6.60 -6.28 10.60
C TYR A 96 5.94 -7.54 10.03
N CYS A 97 6.68 -8.43 9.36
CA CYS A 97 6.09 -9.54 8.62
C CYS A 97 5.32 -10.53 9.49
N GLU A 98 5.82 -10.87 10.68
CA GLU A 98 5.09 -11.74 11.61
C GLU A 98 3.80 -11.07 12.10
N TRP A 99 3.86 -9.78 12.42
CA TRP A 99 2.69 -9.03 12.86
C TRP A 99 1.61 -8.94 11.77
N ILE A 100 2.00 -8.62 10.52
CA ILE A 100 1.08 -8.55 9.38
C ILE A 100 0.43 -9.92 9.11
N ARG A 101 1.23 -10.99 9.11
CA ARG A 101 0.73 -12.35 8.90
C ARG A 101 -0.22 -12.77 10.01
N GLY A 102 0.15 -12.57 11.27
CA GLY A 102 -0.67 -12.93 12.42
C GLY A 102 -1.98 -12.14 12.49
N TRP A 103 -1.94 -10.82 12.22
CA TRP A 103 -3.14 -9.99 12.18
C TRP A 103 -4.08 -10.42 11.05
N THR A 104 -3.52 -10.65 9.87
CA THR A 104 -4.30 -11.08 8.70
C THR A 104 -4.92 -12.46 8.93
N ASP A 105 -4.17 -13.41 9.48
CA ASP A 105 -4.65 -14.75 9.83
C ASP A 105 -5.81 -14.68 10.83
N THR A 106 -5.67 -13.82 11.86
CA THR A 106 -6.73 -13.56 12.84
C THR A 106 -7.98 -13.00 12.16
N CYS A 107 -7.84 -11.98 11.30
CA CYS A 107 -8.96 -11.39 10.57
C CYS A 107 -9.66 -12.40 9.66
N LEU A 108 -8.90 -13.22 8.92
CA LEU A 108 -9.45 -14.25 8.04
C LEU A 108 -10.18 -15.34 8.82
N THR A 109 -9.62 -15.76 9.96
CA THR A 109 -10.26 -16.73 10.86
C THR A 109 -11.59 -16.19 11.40
N ILE A 110 -11.61 -14.95 11.88
CA ILE A 110 -12.84 -14.30 12.38
C ILE A 110 -13.86 -14.18 11.25
N TYR A 111 -13.45 -13.69 10.08
CA TYR A 111 -14.32 -13.55 8.92
C TYR A 111 -14.92 -14.91 8.50
N GLY A 112 -14.10 -15.96 8.40
CA GLY A 112 -14.56 -17.31 8.06
C GLY A 112 -15.54 -17.87 9.09
N ALA A 113 -15.25 -17.69 10.39
CA ALA A 113 -16.13 -18.12 11.46
C ALA A 113 -17.48 -17.39 11.42
N LEU A 114 -17.49 -16.07 11.19
CA LEU A 114 -18.71 -15.28 11.06
C LEU A 114 -19.51 -15.67 9.82
N SER A 115 -18.84 -15.86 8.68
CA SER A 115 -19.49 -16.25 7.41
C SER A 115 -20.28 -17.55 7.52
N VAL A 116 -19.85 -18.48 8.38
CA VAL A 116 -20.53 -19.77 8.58
C VAL A 116 -21.52 -19.71 9.74
N ARG A 117 -21.15 -19.10 10.87
CA ARG A 117 -21.90 -19.20 12.13
C ARG A 117 -22.88 -18.05 12.36
N ASN A 118 -22.66 -16.92 11.70
CA ASN A 118 -23.48 -15.72 11.84
C ASN A 118 -23.41 -14.86 10.55
N PRO A 119 -23.85 -15.39 9.40
CA PRO A 119 -23.77 -14.66 8.12
C PRO A 119 -24.53 -13.33 8.15
N GLY A 120 -25.67 -13.27 8.86
CA GLY A 120 -26.46 -12.04 9.02
C GLY A 120 -25.75 -10.91 9.79
N PHE A 121 -24.62 -11.18 10.44
CA PHE A 121 -23.75 -10.10 10.93
C PHE A 121 -22.99 -9.40 9.79
N LEU A 122 -22.53 -10.17 8.79
CA LEU A 122 -21.79 -9.62 7.65
C LEU A 122 -22.70 -8.88 6.67
N GLU A 123 -23.95 -9.32 6.51
CA GLU A 123 -24.97 -8.67 5.67
C GLU A 123 -25.18 -7.19 6.03
N ARG A 124 -25.00 -6.81 7.31
CA ARG A 124 -25.08 -5.42 7.78
C ARG A 124 -24.05 -4.49 7.12
N PHE A 125 -23.01 -5.05 6.53
CA PHE A 125 -21.95 -4.32 5.84
C PHE A 125 -22.06 -4.41 4.31
N ASP A 126 -23.01 -5.19 3.78
CA ASP A 126 -23.29 -5.19 2.36
C ASP A 126 -23.92 -3.84 1.99
N ARG A 127 -23.26 -3.14 1.06
CA ARG A 127 -23.51 -1.73 0.72
C ARG A 127 -24.85 -1.48 0.01
N ASP A 128 -25.68 -2.50 -0.11
CA ASP A 128 -27.02 -2.43 -0.68
C ASP A 128 -28.04 -1.87 0.33
N GLU A 129 -27.83 -2.05 1.64
CA GLU A 129 -28.73 -1.50 2.68
C GLU A 129 -28.38 -0.05 3.09
N VAL A 130 -27.10 0.33 3.09
CA VAL A 130 -26.64 1.68 3.50
C VAL A 130 -27.11 2.78 2.52
N LYS A 131 -27.40 2.43 1.27
CA LYS A 131 -27.97 3.39 0.31
C LYS A 131 -29.48 3.60 0.48
N ALA A 132 -30.20 2.68 1.12
CA ALA A 132 -31.64 2.81 1.33
C ALA A 132 -31.97 3.76 2.48
N GLU A 133 -31.15 3.79 3.54
CA GLU A 133 -31.38 4.68 4.70
C GLU A 133 -30.82 6.10 4.53
N ALA A 134 -29.92 6.33 3.55
CA ALA A 134 -29.39 7.67 3.24
C ALA A 134 -30.25 8.48 2.24
N VAL A 135 -31.43 7.95 1.84
CA VAL A 135 -32.36 8.56 0.87
C VAL A 135 -33.77 8.75 1.46
N LEU A 136 -33.89 8.75 2.80
CA LEU A 136 -35.06 9.25 3.54
C LEU A 136 -34.65 10.45 4.39
#